data_AF-A0A524DRR2-F1
#
_entry.id   AF-A0A524DRR2-F1
#
_cell.length_a   1.000
_cell.length_b   1.000
_cell.length_c   1.000
_cell.angle_alpha   90.00
_cell.angle_beta   90.00
_cell.angle_gamma   90.00
#
_symmetry.space_group_name_H-M   'P 1'
#
loop_
_entity.id
_entity.type
_entity.pdbx_description
1 polymer ?
#
loop_
_entity_poly.entity_id
_entity_poly.type
_entity_poly.pdbx_seq_one_letter_code
_entity_poly.pdbx_strand_id
1 'polypeptide(L)' 'MKVVQTEVSSEEHVLLVQRAKEAQKSLKELLRSIIRSYLSSEGVDADDPFFALRFEGQEGERGSIEHDTVLYGPDDSR' A
#
# COMPACT_ATOMS: atom_id res chain seq x y z
N MET A 1 9.46 11.09 4.66
CA MET A 1 8.17 11.58 4.11
C MET A 1 8.46 12.32 2.81
N LYS A 2 7.89 11.91 1.67
CA LYS A 2 8.06 12.65 0.41
C LYS A 2 7.02 13.78 0.39
N VAL A 3 7.46 15.02 0.17
CA VAL A 3 6.56 16.17 0.01
C VAL A 3 6.25 16.30 -1.47
N VAL A 4 4.97 16.30 -1.82
CA VAL A 4 4.49 16.54 -3.18
C VAL A 4 3.92 17.95 -3.21
N GLN A 5 4.41 18.78 -4.12
CA GLN A 5 3.82 20.08 -4.42
C GLN A 5 2.85 19.91 -5.59
N THR A 6 1.65 20.45 -5.43
CA THR A 6 0.59 20.41 -6.43
C THR A 6 -0.01 21.79 -6.55
N GLU A 7 -0.27 22.20 -7.78
CA GLU A 7 -0.96 23.45 -8.09
C GLU A 7 -2.44 23.15 -8.25
N VAL A 8 -3.26 23.97 -7.61
CA VAL A 8 -4.72 23.95 -7.70
C VAL A 8 -5.19 25.39 -7.87
N SER A 9 -6.27 25.57 -8.63
CA SER A 9 -6.88 26.90 -8.78
C SER A 9 -7.42 27.40 -7.44
N SER A 10 -7.58 28.71 -7.32
CA SER A 10 -8.14 29.32 -6.10
C SER A 10 -9.56 28.82 -5.81
N GLU A 11 -10.34 28.57 -6.85
CA GLU A 11 -11.71 28.06 -6.79
C GLU A 11 -11.76 26.64 -6.20
N GLU A 12 -10.91 25.75 -6.71
CA GLU A 12 -10.77 24.38 -6.20
C GLU A 12 -10.28 24.35 -4.76
N HIS A 13 -9.34 25.23 -4.40
CA HIS A 13 -8.87 25.33 -3.02
C HIS A 13 -9.99 25.71 -2.05
N VAL A 14 -10.85 26.68 -2.41
CA VAL A 14 -12.00 27.06 -1.59
C VAL A 14 -12.96 25.89 -1.41
N LEU A 15 -13.25 25.17 -2.50
CA LEU A 15 -14.11 23.98 -2.47
C LEU A 15 -13.54 22.90 -1.54
N LEU A 16 -12.23 22.64 -1.63
CA LEU A 16 -11.55 21.65 -0.79
C LEU A 16 -11.57 22.03 0.69
N VAL A 17 -11.38 23.32 1.00
CA VAL A 17 -11.46 23.82 2.38
C VAL A 17 -12.87 23.70 2.94
N GLN A 18 -13.89 24.01 2.13
CA GLN A 18 -15.29 23.85 2.54
C GLN A 18 -15.60 22.38 2.83
N ARG A 19 -15.20 21.48 1.94
CA ARG A 19 -15.40 20.03 2.10
C ARG A 19 -14.65 19.46 3.31
N ALA A 20 -13.48 20.03 3.65
CA ALA A 20 -12.73 19.65 4.85
C ALA A 20 -13.47 20.06 6.13
N LYS A 21 -14.09 21.26 6.14
CA LYS A 21 -14.92 21.73 7.27
C LYS A 21 -16.15 20.84 7.47
N GLU A 22 -16.86 20.51 6.39
CA GLU A 22 -18.03 19.61 6.43
C GLU A 22 -17.66 18.23 6.98
N ALA A 23 -16.49 17.72 6.59
CA ALA A 23 -15.97 16.43 7.06
C ALA A 23 -15.33 16.48 8.47
N GLN A 24 -15.25 17.65 9.12
CA GLN A 24 -14.55 17.89 10.38
C GLN A 24 -13.11 17.35 10.40
N LYS A 25 -12.42 17.43 9.26
CA LYS A 25 -11.06 16.92 9.07
C LYS A 25 -10.12 18.04 8.68
N SER A 26 -8.83 17.89 8.98
CA SER A 26 -7.85 18.76 8.36
C SER A 26 -7.81 18.52 6.84
N LEU A 27 -7.45 19.56 6.08
CA LEU A 27 -7.32 19.45 4.62
C LEU A 27 -6.37 18.32 4.20
N LYS A 28 -5.29 18.11 4.98
CA LYS A 28 -4.31 17.03 4.74
C LYS A 28 -4.92 15.65 4.95
N GLU A 29 -5.73 15.46 5.99
CA GLU A 29 -6.40 14.18 6.26
C GLU A 29 -7.46 13.88 5.22
N LEU A 30 -8.22 14.90 4.81
CA LEU A 30 -9.21 14.78 3.74
C LEU A 30 -8.52 14.32 2.45
N LEU A 31 -7.48 15.04 2.00
CA LEU A 31 -6.74 14.70 0.79
C LEU A 31 -6.12 13.30 0.87
N ARG A 32 -5.52 12.95 2.01
CA ARG A 32 -4.97 11.59 2.23
C ARG A 32 -6.06 10.53 2.09
N SER A 33 -7.26 10.78 2.64
CA SER A 33 -8.37 9.82 2.57
C SER A 33 -8.91 9.66 1.15
N ILE A 34 -9.02 10.76 0.40
CA ILE A 34 -9.47 10.75 -1.00
C ILE A 34 -8.46 10.01 -1.87
N ILE A 35 -7.16 10.35 -1.77
CA ILE A 35 -6.10 9.68 -2.54
C ILE A 35 -6.08 8.18 -2.24
N ARG A 36 -6.20 7.80 -0.96
CA ARG A 36 -6.26 6.39 -0.57
C ARG A 36 -7.48 5.70 -1.16
N SER A 37 -8.66 6.31 -1.05
CA SER A 37 -9.89 5.76 -1.61
C SER A 37 -9.78 5.60 -3.13
N TYR A 38 -9.17 6.57 -3.82
CA TYR A 38 -8.97 6.53 -5.26
C TYR A 38 -8.04 5.37 -5.65
N LEU A 39 -6.86 5.28 -5.00
CA LEU A 39 -5.91 4.20 -5.24
C LEU A 39 -6.45 2.80 -4.87
N SER A 40 -7.34 2.72 -3.88
CA SER A 40 -8.00 1.47 -3.52
C SER A 40 -9.21 1.14 -4.40
N SER A 41 -9.71 2.11 -5.17
CA SER A 41 -10.85 1.93 -6.10
C SER A 41 -10.41 1.45 -7.47
N GLU A 42 -9.16 1.72 -7.87
CA GLU A 42 -8.48 0.97 -8.91
C GLU A 42 -8.29 -0.45 -8.36
N GLY A 43 -9.21 -1.35 -8.70
CA GLY A 43 -9.16 -2.74 -8.28
C GLY A 43 -7.79 -3.31 -8.60
N VAL A 44 -7.24 -4.09 -7.67
CA VAL A 44 -6.05 -4.89 -7.96
C VAL A 44 -6.40 -5.78 -9.15
N ASP A 45 -5.62 -5.68 -10.23
CA ASP A 45 -5.78 -6.56 -11.38
C ASP A 45 -5.52 -8.00 -10.91
N ALA A 46 -6.59 -8.79 -10.85
CA ALA A 46 -6.51 -10.18 -10.40
C ALA A 46 -5.72 -11.05 -11.37
N ASP A 47 -5.56 -10.60 -12.62
CA ASP A 47 -4.80 -11.27 -13.67
C ASP A 47 -3.37 -10.72 -13.82
N ASP A 48 -2.92 -9.83 -12.91
CA ASP A 48 -1.55 -9.32 -12.93
C ASP A 48 -0.57 -10.53 -12.88
N PRO A 49 0.36 -10.65 -13.85
CA PRO A 49 1.37 -11.70 -13.87
C PRO A 49 2.18 -11.81 -12.58
N PHE A 50 2.30 -10.72 -11.82
CA PHE A 50 2.92 -10.70 -10.49
C PHE A 50 2.15 -11.56 -9.47
N PHE A 51 0.81 -11.56 -9.53
CA PHE A 51 -0.06 -12.40 -8.69
C PHE A 51 -0.38 -13.75 -9.34
N ALA A 52 -0.20 -13.89 -10.65
CA ALA A 52 -0.40 -15.15 -11.40
C ALA A 52 0.80 -16.11 -11.33
N LEU A 53 1.87 -15.76 -10.60
CA LEU A 53 2.98 -16.67 -10.29
C LEU A 53 2.46 -17.83 -9.42
N ARG A 54 1.96 -18.87 -10.09
CA ARG A 54 1.83 -20.19 -9.48
C ARG A 54 3.24 -20.70 -9.23
N PHE A 55 3.65 -20.74 -7.98
CA PHE A 55 4.83 -21.51 -7.59
C PHE A 55 4.54 -22.97 -7.96
N GLU A 56 5.16 -23.44 -9.04
CA GLU A 56 5.33 -24.87 -9.32
C GLU A 56 6.40 -25.43 -8.36
N GLY A 57 6.26 -25.13 -7.06
CA GLY A 57 7.04 -25.83 -6.05
C GLY A 57 6.50 -27.24 -5.99
N GLN A 58 7.35 -28.23 -6.28
CA GLN A 58 7.04 -29.62 -5.93
C GLN A 58 6.65 -29.64 -4.44
N GLU A 59 5.55 -30.31 -4.10
CA GLU A 59 5.19 -30.58 -2.70
C GLU A 59 6.42 -31.16 -1.99
N GLY A 60 7.07 -30.36 -1.14
CA GLY A 60 8.24 -30.79 -0.36
C GLY A 60 9.51 -29.97 -0.49
N GLU A 61 9.60 -28.95 -1.36
CA GLU A 61 10.79 -28.09 -1.37
C GLU A 61 10.86 -27.21 -0.11
N ARG A 62 11.68 -27.66 0.85
CA ARG A 62 12.04 -26.99 2.11
C ARG A 62 12.94 -25.76 1.91
N GLY A 63 12.78 -25.01 0.81
CA GLY A 63 13.66 -23.88 0.49
C GLY A 63 13.64 -22.79 1.57
N SER A 64 12.48 -22.58 2.22
CA SER A 64 12.38 -21.58 3.30
C SER A 64 13.14 -21.98 4.57
N ILE A 65 13.31 -23.26 4.84
CA ILE A 65 13.97 -23.75 6.07
C ILE A 65 15.49 -23.66 5.92
N GLU A 66 16.02 -23.91 4.72
CA GLU A 66 17.45 -23.78 4.45
C GLU A 66 17.92 -22.32 4.49
N HIS A 67 17.11 -21.37 4.00
CA HIS A 67 17.44 -19.95 4.10
C HIS A 67 17.47 -19.43 5.54
N ASP A 68 16.49 -19.84 6.37
CA ASP A 68 16.47 -19.44 7.77
C ASP A 68 17.66 -20.02 8.56
N THR A 69 18.07 -21.25 8.25
CA THR A 69 19.26 -21.87 8.88
C THR A 69 20.55 -21.13 8.49
N VAL A 70 20.66 -20.66 7.25
CA VAL A 70 21.82 -19.87 6.77
C VAL A 70 21.83 -18.47 7.37
N LEU A 71 20.65 -17.85 7.54
CA LEU A 71 20.53 -16.47 8.03
C LEU A 71 20.56 -16.36 9.56
N TYR A 72 19.99 -17.32 10.27
CA TYR A 72 19.75 -17.25 11.72
C TYR A 72 20.43 -18.38 12.52
N GLY A 73 21.00 -19.39 11.85
CA GLY A 73 21.59 -20.56 12.50
C GLY A 73 20.52 -21.54 13.03
N PRO A 74 20.92 -22.74 13.48
CA PRO A 74 19.97 -23.70 14.05
C PRO A 74 19.35 -23.13 15.32
N ASP A 75 18.02 -23.18 15.38
CA ASP A 75 17.23 -22.70 16.52
C ASP A 75 17.42 -23.67 17.70
N ASP A 76 18.44 -23.40 18.53
CA ASP A 76 18.76 -24.20 19.72
C ASP A 76 17.93 -23.69 20.90
N SER A 77 16.62 -23.89 20.83
CA SER A 77 15.69 -23.66 21.94
C SER A 77 15.06 -24.99 22.37
N ARG A 78 15.78 -25.67 23.27
CA ARG A 78 15.26 -26.74 24.14
C ARG A 78 14.71 -26.18 25.44
#